data_AF-A0A6V2QBA8-F1
#
_entry.id   AF-A0A6V2QBA8-F1
#
_cell.length_a   1.000
_cell.length_b   1.000
_cell.length_c   1.000
_cell.angle_alpha   90.00
_cell.angle_beta   90.00
_cell.angle_gamma   90.00
#
_symmetry.space_group_name_H-M   'P 1'
#
loop_
_entity.id
_entity.type
_entity.pdbx_description
1 polymer ?
#
loop_
_entity_poly.entity_id
_entity_poly.type
_entity_poly.pdbx_seq_one_letter_code
_entity_poly.pdbx_strand_id
1 'polypeptide(L)'
;MGKKGGSFLSPKLMNFTVLAWGSFLTISLLCFYLFSDGDFSFVMTYASMTRFFAFAVLAFKMIWTKSSQGVSLKTLELYFLMYLFRLAAIARHEGYLPFDRSGDWFYHMVEFLALVLVGLSGFLIMGPFAARYEKTFDCFGNLHVPPEYGAVYLIVPCFLLALVFHPSLNNEWFSDCCWTFSMYLETVAIMPQLYMFQKQVSRVVEVLISHSVFALGFARVLDLVFWLSTYSELAGKGSTNFSGMLILFTQFINVALMGDFFYYYFLSIKSGTGMQLPMTAAATNV
;
A
#
# COMPACT_ATOMS: atom_id res chain seq x y z
N MET A 1 27.75 16.76 -29.39
CA MET A 1 27.87 15.29 -29.28
C MET A 1 27.07 14.83 -28.06
N GLY A 2 25.87 14.31 -28.28
CA GLY A 2 24.98 13.86 -27.20
C GLY A 2 25.56 12.63 -26.51
N LYS A 3 25.81 12.72 -25.20
CA LYS A 3 26.09 11.55 -24.36
C LYS A 3 24.87 10.63 -24.46
N LYS A 4 25.03 9.47 -25.12
CA LYS A 4 24.10 8.35 -24.98
C LYS A 4 24.03 8.02 -23.48
N GLY A 5 22.87 8.29 -22.87
CA GLY A 5 22.61 7.93 -21.48
C GLY A 5 22.77 6.42 -21.32
N GLY A 6 23.81 6.00 -20.59
CA GLY A 6 23.93 4.61 -20.17
C GLY A 6 22.72 4.24 -19.32
N SER A 7 22.21 3.00 -19.47
CA SER A 7 21.08 2.55 -18.67
C SER A 7 21.40 2.72 -17.18
N PHE A 8 20.56 3.46 -16.48
CA PHE A 8 20.70 3.69 -15.04
C PHE A 8 20.56 2.38 -14.24
N LEU A 9 19.90 1.39 -14.85
CA LEU A 9 19.68 0.06 -14.32
C LEU A 9 20.81 -0.89 -14.74
N SER A 10 21.40 -1.60 -13.77
CA SER A 10 22.24 -2.74 -14.11
C SER A 10 21.40 -3.82 -14.80
N PRO A 11 21.91 -4.51 -15.85
CA PRO A 11 21.17 -5.57 -16.54
C PRO A 11 20.67 -6.68 -15.58
N LYS A 12 21.44 -6.97 -14.53
CA LYS A 12 21.06 -7.95 -13.50
C LYS A 12 19.81 -7.52 -12.72
N LEU A 13 19.73 -6.25 -12.34
CA LEU A 13 18.58 -5.72 -11.61
C LEU A 13 17.31 -5.70 -12.48
N MET A 14 17.45 -5.32 -13.75
CA MET A 14 16.33 -5.36 -14.72
C MET A 14 15.81 -6.78 -14.92
N ASN A 15 16.69 -7.76 -15.13
CA ASN A 15 16.29 -9.16 -15.25
C ASN A 15 15.60 -9.67 -13.98
N PHE A 16 16.10 -9.26 -12.81
CA PHE A 16 15.47 -9.61 -11.54
C PHE A 16 14.06 -9.02 -11.40
N THR A 17 13.83 -7.75 -11.75
CA THR A 17 12.50 -7.15 -11.61
C THR A 17 11.50 -7.74 -12.60
N VAL A 18 11.92 -8.01 -13.84
CA VAL A 18 11.09 -8.73 -14.83
C VAL A 18 10.73 -10.12 -14.31
N LEU A 19 11.70 -10.85 -13.76
CA LEU A 19 11.45 -12.17 -13.18
C LEU A 19 10.49 -12.08 -11.99
N ALA A 20 10.68 -11.11 -11.09
CA ALA A 20 9.82 -10.94 -9.92
C ALA A 20 8.36 -10.68 -10.30
N TRP A 21 8.10 -9.77 -11.24
CA TRP A 21 6.75 -9.51 -11.76
C TRP A 21 6.19 -10.71 -12.53
N GLY A 22 7.00 -11.36 -13.37
CA GLY A 22 6.59 -12.57 -14.09
C GLY A 22 6.18 -13.69 -13.13
N SER A 23 7.00 -13.97 -12.11
CA SER A 23 6.69 -14.94 -11.06
C SER A 23 5.44 -14.56 -10.29
N PHE A 24 5.27 -13.29 -9.91
CA PHE A 24 4.06 -12.83 -9.24
C PHE A 24 2.80 -13.07 -10.09
N LEU A 25 2.82 -12.72 -11.37
CA LEU A 25 1.70 -12.93 -12.29
C LEU A 25 1.39 -14.42 -12.47
N THR A 26 2.42 -15.26 -12.67
CA THR A 26 2.23 -16.72 -12.81
C THR A 26 1.68 -17.35 -11.54
N ILE A 27 2.22 -17.00 -10.36
CA ILE A 27 1.72 -17.49 -9.08
C ILE A 27 0.28 -17.02 -8.85
N SER A 28 -0.04 -15.77 -9.21
CA SER A 28 -1.38 -15.24 -9.04
C SER A 28 -2.42 -15.95 -9.91
N LEU A 29 -2.07 -16.26 -11.15
CA LEU A 29 -2.90 -17.10 -12.02
C LEU A 29 -3.09 -18.49 -11.44
N LEU A 30 -2.02 -19.11 -10.93
CA LEU A 30 -2.11 -20.42 -10.28
C LEU A 30 -3.04 -20.36 -9.05
N CYS A 31 -2.90 -19.34 -8.20
CA CYS A 31 -3.78 -19.13 -7.04
C CYS A 31 -5.23 -18.93 -7.45
N PHE A 32 -5.51 -18.19 -8.54
CA PHE A 32 -6.86 -18.07 -9.08
C PHE A 32 -7.43 -19.46 -9.45
N TYR A 33 -6.69 -20.25 -10.24
CA TYR A 33 -7.15 -21.59 -10.62
C TYR A 33 -7.31 -22.55 -9.43
N LEU A 34 -6.48 -22.43 -8.39
CA LEU A 34 -6.48 -23.34 -7.25
C LEU A 34 -7.43 -22.94 -6.13
N PHE A 35 -7.67 -21.64 -5.93
CA PHE A 35 -8.36 -21.11 -4.73
C PHE A 35 -9.60 -20.28 -5.03
N SER A 36 -9.85 -19.87 -6.26
CA SER A 36 -11.07 -19.14 -6.65
C SER A 36 -12.12 -20.07 -7.25
N ASP A 37 -13.37 -19.63 -7.22
CA ASP A 37 -14.49 -20.17 -8.00
C ASP A 37 -14.73 -19.37 -9.30
N GLY A 38 -13.92 -18.34 -9.54
CA GLY A 38 -14.03 -17.44 -10.69
C GLY A 38 -14.93 -16.24 -10.46
N ASP A 39 -15.38 -16.02 -9.22
CA ASP A 39 -16.24 -14.91 -8.87
C ASP A 39 -15.50 -13.57 -8.86
N PHE A 40 -16.24 -12.49 -9.14
CA PHE A 40 -15.68 -11.14 -9.18
C PHE A 40 -15.04 -10.71 -7.86
N SER A 41 -15.52 -11.25 -6.73
CA SER A 41 -14.96 -11.03 -5.40
C SER A 41 -13.48 -11.41 -5.27
N PHE A 42 -12.96 -12.30 -6.13
CA PHE A 42 -11.53 -12.63 -6.17
C PHE A 42 -10.64 -11.40 -6.42
N VAL A 43 -11.17 -10.32 -7.01
CA VAL A 43 -10.43 -9.05 -7.17
C VAL A 43 -9.90 -8.53 -5.83
N MET A 44 -10.64 -8.69 -4.73
CA MET A 44 -10.17 -8.33 -3.38
C MET A 44 -8.98 -9.20 -2.95
N THR A 45 -9.04 -10.50 -3.22
CA THR A 45 -7.94 -11.43 -2.96
C THR A 45 -6.72 -11.09 -3.80
N TYR A 46 -6.90 -10.76 -5.07
CA TYR A 46 -5.80 -10.36 -5.94
C TYR A 46 -5.17 -9.02 -5.51
N ALA A 47 -5.96 -8.06 -5.02
CA ALA A 47 -5.44 -6.86 -4.38
C ALA A 47 -4.60 -7.20 -3.13
N SER A 48 -5.04 -8.18 -2.33
CA SER A 48 -4.29 -8.69 -1.18
C SER A 48 -2.94 -9.29 -1.56
N MET A 49 -2.94 -10.16 -2.57
CA MET A 49 -1.73 -10.75 -3.12
C MET A 49 -0.76 -9.70 -3.66
N THR A 50 -1.29 -8.65 -4.30
CA THR A 50 -0.49 -7.53 -4.83
C THR A 50 0.18 -6.74 -3.70
N ARG A 51 -0.53 -6.46 -2.60
CA ARG A 51 0.07 -5.80 -1.41
C ARG A 51 1.11 -6.69 -0.74
N PHE A 52 0.82 -7.98 -0.60
CA PHE A 52 1.79 -8.96 -0.11
C PHE A 52 3.08 -8.94 -0.95
N PHE A 53 2.95 -8.99 -2.29
CA PHE A 53 4.07 -8.89 -3.21
C PHE A 53 4.86 -7.58 -3.02
N ALA A 54 4.17 -6.46 -2.83
CA ALA A 54 4.79 -5.18 -2.59
C ALA A 54 5.71 -5.20 -1.36
N PHE A 55 5.25 -5.75 -0.23
CA PHE A 55 6.05 -5.86 0.98
C PHE A 55 7.13 -6.93 0.89
N ALA A 56 6.91 -8.00 0.12
CA ALA A 56 7.94 -9.01 -0.14
C ALA A 56 9.12 -8.40 -0.92
N VAL A 57 8.84 -7.61 -1.96
CA VAL A 57 9.86 -6.87 -2.72
C VAL A 57 10.61 -5.88 -1.82
N LEU A 58 9.90 -5.17 -0.93
CA LEU A 58 10.51 -4.21 -0.02
C LEU A 58 11.42 -4.88 1.03
N ALA A 59 10.96 -5.98 1.64
CA ALA A 59 11.76 -6.76 2.57
C ALA A 59 13.00 -7.34 1.87
N PHE A 60 12.82 -7.91 0.67
CA PHE A 60 13.93 -8.41 -0.14
C PHE A 60 14.95 -7.31 -0.44
N LYS A 61 14.48 -6.12 -0.87
CA LYS A 61 15.33 -4.95 -1.10
C LYS A 61 16.22 -4.66 0.11
N MET A 62 15.63 -4.58 1.31
CA MET A 62 16.38 -4.23 2.51
C MET A 62 17.36 -5.34 2.92
N ILE A 63 16.94 -6.60 2.85
CA ILE A 63 17.79 -7.75 3.20
C ILE A 63 18.97 -7.90 2.23
N TRP A 64 18.73 -7.69 0.94
CA TRP A 64 19.74 -7.81 -0.12
C TRP A 64 20.75 -6.67 -0.06
N THR A 65 20.27 -5.43 0.04
CA THR A 65 21.13 -4.22 0.07
C THR A 65 21.72 -3.92 1.44
N LYS A 66 21.23 -4.59 2.50
CA LYS A 66 21.55 -4.29 3.90
C LYS A 66 21.30 -2.82 4.25
N SER A 67 20.23 -2.22 3.69
CA SER A 67 19.96 -0.79 3.80
C SER A 67 18.47 -0.46 3.81
N SER A 68 18.07 0.36 4.78
CA SER A 68 16.73 0.95 4.93
C SER A 68 16.58 2.31 4.23
N GLN A 69 17.61 2.79 3.52
CA GLN A 69 17.57 4.08 2.80
C GLN A 69 16.36 4.17 1.87
N GLY A 70 15.74 5.35 1.83
CA GLY A 70 14.56 5.64 1.01
C GLY A 70 13.25 4.98 1.43
N VAL A 71 13.19 4.29 2.58
CA VAL A 71 11.97 3.66 3.09
C VAL A 71 11.46 4.42 4.32
N SER A 72 10.20 4.83 4.29
CA SER A 72 9.55 5.49 5.43
C SER A 72 9.08 4.45 6.45
N LEU A 73 9.52 4.62 7.70
CA LEU A 73 9.05 3.78 8.81
C LEU A 73 7.57 4.06 9.10
N LYS A 74 7.14 5.32 9.01
CA LYS A 74 5.75 5.72 9.28
C LYS A 74 4.77 5.04 8.34
N THR A 75 5.11 4.90 7.07
CA THR A 75 4.28 4.13 6.14
C THR A 75 4.15 2.67 6.59
N LEU A 76 5.24 2.04 7.04
CA LEU A 76 5.18 0.67 7.55
C LEU A 76 4.35 0.55 8.83
N GLU A 77 4.45 1.51 9.74
CA GLU A 77 3.62 1.56 10.96
C GLU A 77 2.12 1.67 10.62
N LEU A 78 1.77 2.52 9.65
CA LEU A 78 0.40 2.68 9.18
C LEU A 78 -0.15 1.40 8.54
N TYR A 79 0.63 0.76 7.67
CA TYR A 79 0.23 -0.53 7.08
C TYR A 79 0.16 -1.65 8.11
N PHE A 80 1.07 -1.68 9.09
CA PHE A 80 1.05 -2.67 10.17
C PHE A 80 -0.23 -2.54 11.00
N LEU A 81 -0.56 -1.31 11.42
CA LEU A 81 -1.79 -1.03 12.17
C LEU A 81 -3.04 -1.35 11.34
N MET A 82 -3.03 -1.00 10.05
CA MET A 82 -4.11 -1.34 9.12
C MET A 82 -4.34 -2.85 9.08
N TYR A 83 -3.30 -3.66 8.89
CA TYR A 83 -3.41 -5.12 8.83
C TYR A 83 -3.88 -5.72 10.16
N LEU A 84 -3.43 -5.20 11.31
CA LEU A 84 -3.92 -5.64 12.61
C LEU A 84 -5.45 -5.48 12.74
N PHE A 85 -5.96 -4.30 12.38
CA PHE A 85 -7.40 -4.03 12.47
C PHE A 85 -8.20 -4.79 11.40
N ARG A 86 -7.66 -4.95 10.20
CA ARG A 86 -8.28 -5.75 9.15
C ARG A 86 -8.41 -7.21 9.56
N LEU A 87 -7.34 -7.81 10.05
CA LEU A 87 -7.34 -9.20 10.54
C LEU A 87 -8.30 -9.36 11.74
N ALA A 88 -8.32 -8.40 12.67
CA ALA A 88 -9.27 -8.41 13.78
C ALA A 88 -10.73 -8.38 13.30
N ALA A 89 -11.02 -7.65 12.22
CA ALA A 89 -12.36 -7.60 11.65
C ALA A 89 -12.77 -8.92 10.99
N ILE A 90 -11.91 -9.53 10.18
CA ILE A 90 -12.21 -10.72 9.38
C ILE A 90 -12.00 -12.05 10.12
N ALA A 91 -11.41 -12.03 11.32
CA ALA A 91 -11.10 -13.25 12.08
C ALA A 91 -12.34 -13.95 12.65
N ARG A 92 -13.41 -13.20 12.95
CA ARG A 92 -14.62 -13.73 13.60
C ARG A 92 -15.84 -13.77 12.69
N HIS A 93 -15.85 -12.94 11.64
CA HIS A 93 -17.03 -12.72 10.82
C HIS A 93 -16.66 -12.66 9.34
N GLU A 94 -17.60 -13.09 8.51
CA GLU A 94 -17.41 -13.26 7.07
C GLU A 94 -17.93 -12.09 6.24
N GLY A 95 -18.64 -11.13 6.85
CA GLY A 95 -19.34 -10.07 6.12
C GLY A 95 -18.45 -9.13 5.31
N TYR A 96 -17.13 -9.18 5.52
CA TYR A 96 -16.14 -8.39 4.77
C TYR A 96 -15.12 -9.24 4.02
N LEU A 97 -15.34 -10.55 3.95
CA LEU A 97 -14.52 -11.45 3.16
C LEU A 97 -14.91 -11.38 1.67
N PRO A 98 -13.98 -11.70 0.76
CA PRO A 98 -14.34 -11.99 -0.62
C PRO A 98 -15.42 -13.09 -0.65
N PHE A 99 -16.55 -12.81 -1.30
CA PHE A 99 -17.57 -13.83 -1.58
C PHE A 99 -17.11 -14.68 -2.77
N ASP A 100 -16.09 -15.50 -2.53
CA ASP A 100 -15.40 -16.43 -3.42
C ASP A 100 -14.65 -17.42 -2.51
N ARG A 101 -14.41 -18.67 -2.94
CA ARG A 101 -13.68 -19.68 -2.14
C ARG A 101 -12.31 -19.23 -1.62
N SER A 102 -11.69 -18.24 -2.24
CA SER A 102 -10.45 -17.66 -1.72
C SER A 102 -10.65 -16.96 -0.37
N GLY A 103 -11.87 -16.51 -0.05
CA GLY A 103 -12.26 -15.91 1.22
C GLY A 103 -12.23 -16.88 2.40
N ASP A 104 -12.35 -18.19 2.18
CA ASP A 104 -12.47 -19.19 3.26
C ASP A 104 -11.24 -19.26 4.17
N TRP A 105 -10.05 -19.15 3.57
CA TRP A 105 -8.78 -19.24 4.31
C TRP A 105 -7.62 -18.55 3.60
N PHE A 106 -7.62 -18.55 2.27
CA PHE A 106 -6.49 -18.07 1.47
C PHE A 106 -6.32 -16.55 1.63
N TYR A 107 -7.42 -15.80 1.61
CA TYR A 107 -7.43 -14.36 1.88
C TYR A 107 -6.82 -14.03 3.26
N HIS A 108 -7.27 -14.70 4.32
CA HIS A 108 -6.71 -14.52 5.67
C HIS A 108 -5.22 -14.85 5.72
N MET A 109 -4.80 -15.92 5.07
CA MET A 109 -3.39 -16.31 5.02
C MET A 109 -2.56 -15.21 4.35
N VAL A 110 -2.99 -14.69 3.20
CA VAL A 110 -2.25 -13.64 2.48
C VAL A 110 -2.19 -12.34 3.30
N GLU A 111 -3.29 -11.93 3.92
CA GLU A 111 -3.33 -10.75 4.80
C GLU A 111 -2.40 -10.92 6.02
N PHE A 112 -2.37 -12.10 6.63
CA PHE A 112 -1.46 -12.41 7.74
C PHE A 112 0.01 -12.42 7.30
N LEU A 113 0.34 -13.05 6.17
CA LEU A 113 1.71 -13.05 5.66
C LEU A 113 2.17 -11.64 5.27
N ALA A 114 1.27 -10.79 4.76
CA ALA A 114 1.57 -9.39 4.50
C ALA A 114 1.85 -8.61 5.80
N LEU A 115 1.07 -8.82 6.87
CA LEU A 115 1.36 -8.28 8.20
C LEU A 115 2.77 -8.66 8.67
N VAL A 116 3.14 -9.94 8.53
CA VAL A 116 4.48 -10.43 8.91
C VAL A 116 5.57 -9.73 8.09
N LEU A 117 5.38 -9.54 6.78
CA LEU A 117 6.36 -8.85 5.93
C LEU A 117 6.49 -7.35 6.25
N VAL A 118 5.39 -6.67 6.56
CA VAL A 118 5.41 -5.27 7.02
C VAL A 118 6.12 -5.16 8.37
N GLY A 119 5.79 -6.05 9.32
CA GLY A 119 6.44 -6.11 10.62
C GLY A 119 7.94 -6.41 10.53
N LEU A 120 8.33 -7.37 9.68
CA LEU A 120 9.72 -7.65 9.35
C LEU A 120 10.39 -6.41 8.76
N SER A 121 9.74 -5.72 7.82
CA SER A 121 10.27 -4.51 7.21
C SER A 121 10.52 -3.41 8.26
N GLY A 122 9.57 -3.19 9.17
CA GLY A 122 9.74 -2.26 10.29
C GLY A 122 10.88 -2.66 11.23
N PHE A 123 10.97 -3.95 11.58
CA PHE A 123 12.06 -4.50 12.39
C PHE A 123 13.43 -4.29 11.73
N LEU A 124 13.55 -4.50 10.41
CA LEU A 124 14.78 -4.29 9.67
C LEU A 124 15.23 -2.82 9.74
N ILE A 125 14.29 -1.87 9.66
CA ILE A 125 14.59 -0.44 9.82
C ILE A 125 14.99 -0.11 11.25
N MET A 126 14.26 -0.61 12.25
CA MET A 126 14.48 -0.24 13.67
C MET A 126 15.69 -0.95 14.30
N GLY A 127 16.09 -2.11 13.79
CA GLY A 127 17.18 -2.91 14.31
C GLY A 127 18.39 -2.96 13.36
N PRO A 128 18.55 -4.04 12.56
CA PRO A 128 19.78 -4.29 11.79
C PRO A 128 20.23 -3.15 10.87
N PHE A 129 19.29 -2.36 10.33
CA PHE A 129 19.59 -1.27 9.38
C PHE A 129 19.24 0.11 9.93
N ALA A 130 19.12 0.28 11.25
CA ALA A 130 18.81 1.56 11.90
C ALA A 130 19.79 2.68 11.55
N ALA A 131 21.08 2.36 11.43
CA ALA A 131 22.12 3.32 11.05
C ALA A 131 21.97 3.88 9.62
N ARG A 132 21.15 3.24 8.77
CA ARG A 132 20.92 3.65 7.37
C ARG A 132 19.57 4.34 7.17
N TYR A 133 18.78 4.47 8.23
CA TYR A 133 17.46 5.07 8.17
C TYR A 133 17.54 6.59 8.12
N GLU A 134 16.93 7.19 7.09
CA GLU A 134 17.03 8.62 6.80
C GLU A 134 15.94 9.43 7.53
N LYS A 135 16.05 9.52 8.86
CA LYS A 135 15.10 10.24 9.73
C LYS A 135 14.83 11.68 9.30
N THR A 136 15.82 12.36 8.73
CA THR A 136 15.71 13.74 8.24
C THR A 136 14.72 13.88 7.09
N PHE A 137 14.59 12.86 6.24
CA PHE A 137 13.66 12.86 5.12
C PHE A 137 12.30 12.26 5.48
N ASP A 138 12.23 11.33 6.43
CA ASP A 138 10.96 10.84 6.99
C ASP A 138 10.43 11.79 8.09
N CYS A 139 10.06 13.00 7.68
CA CYS A 139 9.53 14.05 8.55
C CYS A 139 8.05 14.39 8.28
N PHE A 140 7.29 13.46 7.69
CA PHE A 140 5.85 13.61 7.52
C PHE A 140 5.17 13.85 8.88
N GLY A 141 4.26 14.84 8.94
CA GLY A 141 3.54 15.16 10.18
C GLY A 141 4.39 15.83 11.27
N ASN A 142 5.55 16.40 10.92
CA ASN A 142 6.37 17.20 11.86
C ASN A 142 5.76 18.60 12.08
N LEU A 143 4.65 18.67 12.83
CA LEU A 143 3.93 19.91 13.11
C LEU A 143 3.86 20.23 14.61
N HIS A 144 2.93 19.62 15.36
CA HIS A 144 2.77 19.84 16.81
C HIS A 144 3.09 18.61 17.66
N VAL A 145 3.62 17.56 17.05
CA VAL A 145 4.11 16.35 17.73
C VAL A 145 5.55 16.10 17.31
N PRO A 146 6.34 15.38 18.12
CA PRO A 146 7.68 14.98 17.71
C PRO A 146 7.64 14.27 16.34
N PRO A 147 8.65 14.48 15.46
CA PRO A 147 8.65 13.96 14.09
C PRO A 147 8.38 12.46 13.98
N GLU A 148 8.82 11.68 14.96
CA GLU A 148 8.57 10.24 15.08
C GLU A 148 7.08 9.89 15.16
N TYR A 149 6.25 10.74 15.77
CA TYR A 149 4.81 10.50 15.96
C TYR A 149 3.93 11.08 14.86
N GLY A 150 4.51 11.63 13.78
CA GLY A 150 3.75 12.31 12.73
C GLY A 150 2.67 11.46 12.05
N ALA A 151 2.76 10.12 12.09
CA ALA A 151 1.72 9.21 11.60
C ALA A 151 0.36 9.38 12.32
N VAL A 152 0.36 9.94 13.55
CA VAL A 152 -0.87 10.18 14.33
C VAL A 152 -1.87 11.09 13.61
N TYR A 153 -1.38 12.01 12.77
CA TYR A 153 -2.21 12.91 11.97
C TYR A 153 -3.03 12.18 10.89
N LEU A 154 -2.68 10.93 10.59
CA LEU A 154 -3.47 10.06 9.72
C LEU A 154 -4.31 9.08 10.54
N ILE A 155 -3.71 8.47 11.57
CA ILE A 155 -4.37 7.47 12.42
C ILE A 155 -5.63 8.04 13.09
N VAL A 156 -5.51 9.20 13.76
CA VAL A 156 -6.61 9.73 14.58
C VAL A 156 -7.81 10.14 13.73
N PRO A 157 -7.69 10.91 12.63
CA PRO A 157 -8.84 11.23 11.78
C PRO A 157 -9.49 9.99 11.18
N CYS A 158 -8.72 9.01 10.69
CA CYS A 158 -9.26 7.76 10.15
C CYS A 158 -10.03 6.97 11.21
N PHE A 159 -9.53 6.92 12.44
CA PHE A 159 -10.19 6.24 13.56
C PHE A 159 -11.49 6.93 13.94
N LEU A 160 -11.46 8.26 14.13
CA LEU A 160 -12.67 9.04 14.44
C LEU A 160 -13.73 8.92 13.33
N LEU A 161 -13.31 8.93 12.07
CA LEU A 161 -14.22 8.77 10.94
C LEU A 161 -14.87 7.38 10.94
N ALA A 162 -14.10 6.32 11.23
CA ALA A 162 -14.62 4.95 11.30
C ALA A 162 -15.57 4.71 12.48
N LEU A 163 -15.41 5.42 13.61
CA LEU A 163 -16.34 5.35 14.74
C LEU A 163 -17.74 5.89 14.39
N VAL A 164 -17.81 6.87 13.48
CA VAL A 164 -19.05 7.56 13.11
C VAL A 164 -19.65 6.98 11.83
N PHE A 165 -18.82 6.67 10.85
CA PHE A 165 -19.23 6.21 9.52
C PHE A 165 -18.63 4.85 9.25
N HIS A 166 -19.32 3.80 9.66
CA HIS A 166 -19.01 2.42 9.31
C HIS A 166 -20.27 1.72 8.75
N PRO A 167 -20.14 0.71 7.88
CA PRO A 167 -21.25 -0.18 7.55
C PRO A 167 -21.56 -1.10 8.73
N SER A 168 -22.65 -1.87 8.65
CA SER A 168 -23.06 -2.81 9.69
C SER A 168 -23.25 -4.23 9.15
N LEU A 169 -22.28 -4.74 8.38
CA LEU A 169 -22.43 -6.03 7.70
C LEU A 169 -22.39 -7.21 8.66
N ASN A 170 -21.57 -7.16 9.71
CA ASN A 170 -21.52 -8.23 10.71
C ASN A 170 -22.56 -8.06 11.82
N ASN A 171 -23.26 -6.91 11.87
CA ASN A 171 -24.08 -6.49 13.01
C ASN A 171 -23.30 -6.51 14.33
N GLU A 172 -21.98 -6.28 14.26
CA GLU A 172 -21.08 -6.29 15.40
C GLU A 172 -20.15 -5.08 15.30
N TRP A 173 -20.35 -4.15 16.22
CA TRP A 173 -19.77 -2.81 16.14
C TRP A 173 -18.24 -2.80 16.06
N PHE A 174 -17.57 -3.70 16.79
CA PHE A 174 -16.11 -3.71 16.86
C PHE A 174 -15.49 -4.14 15.53
N SER A 175 -15.91 -5.26 14.96
CA SER A 175 -15.44 -5.78 13.68
C SER A 175 -15.81 -4.85 12.52
N ASP A 176 -17.01 -4.27 12.54
CA ASP A 176 -17.45 -3.30 11.53
C ASP A 176 -16.62 -1.99 11.56
N CYS A 177 -16.35 -1.47 12.77
CA CYS A 177 -15.47 -0.31 12.95
C CYS A 177 -14.01 -0.65 12.59
N CYS A 178 -13.49 -1.81 13.00
CA CYS A 178 -12.13 -2.24 12.71
C CYS A 178 -11.89 -2.39 11.20
N TRP A 179 -12.83 -3.00 10.49
CA TRP A 179 -12.75 -3.12 9.04
C TRP A 179 -12.72 -1.73 8.40
N THR A 180 -13.65 -0.86 8.78
CA THR A 180 -13.76 0.48 8.20
C THR A 180 -12.54 1.34 8.48
N PHE A 181 -12.03 1.30 9.70
CA PHE A 181 -10.78 1.96 10.06
C PHE A 181 -9.61 1.47 9.20
N SER A 182 -9.49 0.16 8.99
CA SER A 182 -8.44 -0.39 8.12
C SER A 182 -8.53 0.16 6.70
N MET A 183 -9.75 0.30 6.15
CA MET A 183 -10.00 0.83 4.81
C MET A 183 -9.58 2.29 4.69
N TYR A 184 -9.97 3.13 5.65
CA TYR A 184 -9.61 4.55 5.68
C TYR A 184 -8.12 4.76 5.89
N LEU A 185 -7.51 3.99 6.79
CA LEU A 185 -6.08 4.09 7.07
C LEU A 185 -5.25 3.68 5.86
N GLU A 186 -5.63 2.61 5.16
CA GLU A 186 -4.94 2.16 3.95
C GLU A 186 -4.93 3.21 2.84
N THR A 187 -6.02 3.98 2.68
CA THR A 187 -6.11 5.07 1.70
C THR A 187 -5.01 6.11 1.90
N VAL A 188 -4.55 6.32 3.13
CA VAL A 188 -3.58 7.38 3.47
C VAL A 188 -2.22 6.85 3.88
N ALA A 189 -2.08 5.53 4.09
CA ALA A 189 -0.86 4.90 4.62
C ALA A 189 0.41 5.15 3.80
N ILE A 190 0.27 5.37 2.49
CA ILE A 190 1.39 5.64 1.58
C ILE A 190 1.92 7.09 1.65
N MET A 191 1.17 8.02 2.26
CA MET A 191 1.53 9.44 2.25
C MET A 191 2.92 9.74 2.82
N PRO A 192 3.36 9.17 3.97
CA PRO A 192 4.71 9.42 4.48
C PRO A 192 5.81 9.01 3.50
N GLN A 193 5.66 7.88 2.80
CA GLN A 193 6.61 7.43 1.78
C GLN A 193 6.66 8.38 0.58
N LEU A 194 5.51 8.83 0.07
CA LEU A 194 5.47 9.81 -1.02
C LEU A 194 6.08 11.15 -0.60
N TYR A 195 5.79 11.60 0.62
CA TYR A 195 6.38 12.80 1.21
C TYR A 195 7.90 12.69 1.33
N MET A 196 8.41 11.55 1.79
CA MET A 196 9.84 11.29 1.92
C MET A 196 10.57 11.41 0.57
N PHE A 197 10.00 10.88 -0.52
CA PHE A 197 10.59 11.04 -1.85
C PHE A 197 10.71 12.49 -2.30
N GLN A 198 9.73 13.34 -1.95
CA GLN A 198 9.76 14.77 -2.28
C GLN A 198 10.80 15.54 -1.46
N LYS A 199 11.18 15.04 -0.28
CA LYS A 199 12.18 15.65 0.60
C LYS A 199 13.61 15.25 0.28
N GLN A 200 13.82 14.10 -0.36
CA GLN A 200 15.14 13.68 -0.79
C GLN A 200 15.68 14.64 -1.87
N VAL A 201 16.93 15.09 -1.71
CA VAL A 201 17.57 16.06 -2.62
C VAL A 201 17.72 15.49 -4.04
N SER A 202 18.10 14.21 -4.15
CA SER A 202 18.25 13.55 -5.46
C SER A 202 16.91 13.30 -6.15
N ARG A 203 15.81 13.17 -5.39
CA ARG A 203 14.49 12.68 -5.83
C ARG A 203 14.55 11.39 -6.66
N VAL A 204 15.67 10.67 -6.59
CA VAL A 204 15.88 9.39 -7.27
C VAL A 204 15.26 8.33 -6.39
N VAL A 205 14.22 7.69 -6.91
CA VAL A 205 13.57 6.56 -6.23
C VAL A 205 14.33 5.29 -6.60
N GLU A 206 14.78 4.56 -5.58
CA GLU A 206 15.40 3.25 -5.79
C GLU A 206 14.40 2.29 -6.44
N VAL A 207 14.88 1.50 -7.40
CA VAL A 207 14.06 0.71 -8.33
C VAL A 207 13.18 -0.32 -7.64
N LEU A 208 13.69 -1.05 -6.64
CA LEU A 208 12.87 -2.02 -5.92
C LEU A 208 11.83 -1.32 -5.04
N ILE A 209 12.15 -0.14 -4.51
CA ILE A 209 11.18 0.68 -3.77
C ILE A 209 10.11 1.19 -4.72
N SER A 210 10.46 1.63 -5.95
CA SER A 210 9.47 2.11 -6.91
C SER A 210 8.51 1.01 -7.35
N HIS A 211 9.00 -0.22 -7.58
CA HIS A 211 8.14 -1.37 -7.86
C HIS A 211 7.23 -1.74 -6.69
N SER A 212 7.74 -1.67 -5.45
CA SER A 212 6.93 -1.91 -4.24
C SER A 212 5.81 -0.86 -4.10
N VAL A 213 6.15 0.43 -4.20
CA VAL A 213 5.17 1.53 -4.10
C VAL A 213 4.17 1.47 -5.26
N PHE A 214 4.61 1.11 -6.47
CA PHE A 214 3.71 0.85 -7.60
C PHE A 214 2.74 -0.29 -7.31
N ALA A 215 3.20 -1.42 -6.78
CA ALA A 215 2.34 -2.56 -6.42
C ALA A 215 1.32 -2.18 -5.35
N LEU A 216 1.71 -1.42 -4.30
CA LEU A 216 0.78 -0.89 -3.30
C LEU A 216 -0.30 0.00 -3.95
N GLY A 217 0.08 0.91 -4.84
CA GLY A 217 -0.88 1.74 -5.56
C GLY A 217 -1.78 0.93 -6.49
N PHE A 218 -1.23 -0.05 -7.22
CA PHE A 218 -2.00 -0.89 -8.13
C PHE A 218 -3.04 -1.72 -7.40
N ALA A 219 -2.72 -2.21 -6.19
CA ALA A 219 -3.71 -2.87 -5.33
C ALA A 219 -4.91 -1.96 -5.01
N ARG A 220 -4.68 -0.65 -4.84
CA ARG A 220 -5.76 0.34 -4.61
C ARG A 220 -6.62 0.59 -5.85
N VAL A 221 -6.03 0.46 -7.04
CA VAL A 221 -6.80 0.46 -8.29
C VAL A 221 -7.70 -0.78 -8.36
N LEU A 222 -7.21 -1.95 -7.96
CA LEU A 222 -8.02 -3.17 -7.87
C LEU A 222 -9.15 -3.03 -6.85
N ASP A 223 -8.86 -2.49 -5.67
CA ASP A 223 -9.87 -2.19 -4.64
C ASP A 223 -10.92 -1.23 -5.20
N LEU A 224 -10.52 -0.15 -5.89
CA LEU A 224 -11.45 0.79 -6.52
C LEU A 224 -12.36 0.09 -7.54
N VAL A 225 -11.80 -0.77 -8.39
CA VAL A 225 -12.58 -1.55 -9.37
C VAL A 225 -13.61 -2.43 -8.67
N PHE A 226 -13.23 -3.11 -7.59
CA PHE A 226 -14.16 -3.90 -6.79
C PHE A 226 -15.30 -3.03 -6.23
N TRP A 227 -14.96 -1.95 -5.53
CA TRP A 227 -15.96 -1.10 -4.87
C TRP A 227 -16.86 -0.34 -5.85
N LEU A 228 -16.41 -0.02 -7.06
CA LEU A 228 -17.27 0.56 -8.09
C LEU A 228 -18.48 -0.34 -8.42
N SER A 229 -18.31 -1.66 -8.32
CA SER A 229 -19.36 -2.63 -8.59
C SER A 229 -20.15 -3.02 -7.34
N THR A 230 -19.53 -3.02 -6.15
CA THR A 230 -20.11 -3.64 -4.94
C THR A 230 -20.43 -2.67 -3.81
N TYR A 231 -20.12 -1.36 -3.91
CA TYR A 231 -20.35 -0.41 -2.81
C TYR A 231 -21.81 -0.37 -2.33
N SER A 232 -22.79 -0.66 -3.19
CA SER A 232 -24.22 -0.74 -2.84
C SER A 232 -24.53 -1.85 -1.82
N GLU A 233 -23.72 -2.90 -1.79
CA GLU A 233 -23.87 -4.03 -0.86
C GLU A 233 -23.51 -3.65 0.58
N LEU A 234 -22.74 -2.57 0.77
CA LEU A 234 -22.44 -2.00 2.08
C LEU A 234 -23.65 -1.27 2.72
N ALA A 235 -24.75 -1.09 1.98
CA ALA A 235 -25.97 -0.48 2.50
C ALA A 235 -26.67 -1.43 3.48
N GLY A 236 -26.80 -1.04 4.75
CA GLY A 236 -27.68 -1.74 5.68
C GLY A 236 -29.13 -1.71 5.20
N LYS A 237 -29.91 -2.79 5.44
CA LYS A 237 -31.32 -2.87 5.04
C LYS A 237 -32.10 -1.65 5.53
N GLY A 238 -32.52 -0.78 4.59
CA GLY A 238 -33.32 0.42 4.88
C GLY A 238 -32.54 1.69 5.26
N SER A 239 -31.20 1.69 5.17
CA SER A 239 -30.35 2.86 5.45
C SER A 239 -29.81 3.51 4.17
N THR A 240 -29.54 4.82 4.23
CA THR A 240 -28.78 5.50 3.17
C THR A 240 -27.37 4.93 3.10
N ASN A 241 -26.90 4.55 1.91
CA ASN A 241 -25.58 3.95 1.68
C ASN A 241 -24.41 4.96 1.79
N PHE A 242 -24.41 5.79 2.84
CA PHE A 242 -23.38 6.81 3.02
C PHE A 242 -22.02 6.17 3.28
N SER A 243 -21.96 5.13 4.11
CA SER A 243 -20.70 4.40 4.41
C SER A 243 -20.10 3.78 3.14
N GLY A 244 -20.92 3.18 2.27
CA GLY A 244 -20.43 2.64 0.99
C GLY A 244 -19.95 3.72 0.02
N MET A 245 -20.66 4.85 -0.08
CA MET A 245 -20.21 6.00 -0.88
C MET A 245 -18.89 6.58 -0.34
N LEU A 246 -18.74 6.65 0.99
CA LEU A 246 -17.52 7.14 1.63
C LEU A 246 -16.34 6.19 1.39
N ILE A 247 -16.54 4.86 1.49
CA ILE A 247 -15.53 3.87 1.11
C ILE A 247 -15.10 4.08 -0.33
N LEU A 248 -16.04 4.16 -1.28
CA LEU A 248 -15.74 4.40 -2.69
C LEU A 248 -14.96 5.71 -2.89
N PHE A 249 -15.37 6.79 -2.23
CA PHE A 249 -14.70 8.08 -2.27
C PHE A 249 -13.25 7.99 -1.76
N THR A 250 -13.00 7.25 -0.67
CA THR A 250 -11.63 7.05 -0.17
C THR A 250 -10.74 6.25 -1.14
N GLN A 251 -11.31 5.38 -1.97
CA GLN A 251 -10.55 4.70 -3.04
C GLN A 251 -10.12 5.69 -4.12
N PHE A 252 -11.02 6.58 -4.54
CA PHE A 252 -10.69 7.66 -5.48
C PHE A 252 -9.59 8.58 -4.94
N ILE A 253 -9.66 8.98 -3.66
CA ILE A 253 -8.62 9.78 -3.02
C ILE A 253 -7.26 9.09 -3.14
N ASN A 254 -7.18 7.79 -2.86
CA ASN A 254 -5.90 7.08 -2.93
C ASN A 254 -5.33 7.05 -4.36
N VAL A 255 -6.16 6.71 -5.35
CA VAL A 255 -5.72 6.69 -6.75
C VAL A 255 -5.27 8.08 -7.20
N ALA A 256 -5.94 9.14 -6.76
CA ALA A 256 -5.52 10.51 -7.02
C ALA A 256 -4.16 10.85 -6.35
N LEU A 257 -3.96 10.45 -5.09
CA LEU A 257 -2.68 10.61 -4.39
C LEU A 257 -1.52 9.90 -5.11
N MET A 258 -1.79 8.76 -5.73
CA MET A 258 -0.81 7.96 -6.48
C MET A 258 -0.60 8.45 -7.93
N GLY A 259 -1.42 9.37 -8.44
CA GLY A 259 -1.44 9.77 -9.84
C GLY A 259 -0.08 10.25 -10.38
N ASP A 260 0.55 11.20 -9.68
CA ASP A 260 1.88 11.70 -10.03
C ASP A 260 2.92 10.56 -9.99
N PHE A 261 2.89 9.73 -8.94
CA PHE A 261 3.81 8.61 -8.81
C PHE A 261 3.70 7.63 -9.99
N PHE A 262 2.47 7.26 -10.38
CA PHE A 262 2.24 6.40 -11.54
C PHE A 262 2.77 6.99 -12.83
N TYR A 263 2.54 8.29 -13.06
CA TYR A 263 3.05 8.97 -14.25
C TYR A 263 4.58 8.84 -14.37
N TYR A 264 5.31 9.17 -13.30
CA TYR A 264 6.78 9.11 -13.30
C TYR A 264 7.31 7.67 -13.28
N TYR A 265 6.58 6.73 -12.67
CA TYR A 265 6.92 5.31 -12.73
C TYR A 265 6.85 4.80 -14.17
N PHE A 266 5.75 5.01 -14.90
CA PHE A 266 5.63 4.57 -16.29
C PHE A 266 6.62 5.28 -17.21
N LEU A 267 6.89 6.56 -16.98
CA LEU A 267 7.91 7.29 -17.72
C LEU A 267 9.29 6.65 -17.55
N SER A 268 9.66 6.27 -16.31
CA SER A 268 10.94 5.62 -16.02
C SER A 268 11.11 4.25 -16.70
N ILE A 269 10.03 3.47 -16.76
CA ILE A 269 10.02 2.18 -17.46
C ILE A 269 10.19 2.38 -18.97
N LYS A 270 9.47 3.35 -19.55
CA LYS A 270 9.54 3.64 -20.99
C LYS A 270 10.90 4.19 -21.42
N SER A 271 11.52 5.02 -20.59
CA SER A 271 12.84 5.62 -20.88
C SER A 271 14.01 4.69 -20.54
N GLY A 272 13.81 3.66 -19.72
CA GLY A 272 14.88 2.81 -19.19
C GLY A 272 15.82 3.57 -18.23
N THR A 273 15.37 4.71 -17.69
CA THR A 273 16.12 5.54 -16.74
C THR A 273 15.62 5.32 -15.31
N GLY A 274 16.41 5.73 -14.32
CA GLY A 274 15.95 5.75 -12.92
C GLY A 274 14.72 6.63 -12.77
N MET A 275 13.82 6.24 -11.86
CA MET A 275 12.65 7.05 -11.52
C MET A 275 13.10 8.31 -10.78
N GLN A 276 12.69 9.47 -11.28
CA GLN A 276 12.94 10.77 -10.66
C GLN A 276 11.64 11.54 -10.58
N LEU A 277 11.31 12.04 -9.39
CA LEU A 277 10.13 12.89 -9.18
C LEU A 277 10.45 14.36 -9.54
N PRO A 278 9.46 15.13 -10.01
CA PRO A 278 9.67 16.49 -10.49
C PRO A 278 10.08 17.41 -9.36
N MET A 279 10.82 18.48 -9.65
CA MET A 279 11.05 19.55 -8.69
C MET A 279 9.74 20.32 -8.46
N THR A 280 9.28 20.38 -7.21
CA THR A 280 8.18 21.27 -6.84
C THR A 280 8.70 22.71 -6.89
N ALA A 281 8.01 23.61 -7.58
CA ALA A 281 8.39 25.02 -7.79
C ALA A 281 8.63 25.83 -6.49
N ALA A 282 8.25 25.30 -5.32
CA ALA A 282 8.57 25.90 -4.03
C ALA A 282 10.05 25.76 -3.61
N ALA A 283 10.85 24.93 -4.30
CA ALA A 283 12.26 24.72 -3.98
C ALA A 283 13.23 25.64 -4.75
N THR A 284 12.73 26.54 -5.60
CA THR A 284 13.56 27.51 -6.35
C THR A 284 13.77 28.85 -5.63
N ASN A 285 13.23 29.02 -4.42
CA ASN A 285 13.33 30.26 -3.64
C ASN A 285 14.08 30.08 -2.31
N VAL A 286 15.21 29.36 -2.32
CA VAL A 286 16.20 29.39 -1.24
C VAL A 286 17.59 29.59 -1.85
#